data_AF-A0A536HN45-F1
#
_entry.id   AF-A0A536HN45-F1
#
_cell.length_a   1.000
_cell.length_b   1.000
_cell.length_c   1.000
_cell.angle_alpha   90.00
_cell.angle_beta   90.00
_cell.angle_gamma   90.00
#
_symmetry.space_group_name_H-M   'P 1'
#
loop_
_entity.id
_entity.type
_entity.pdbx_description
1 polymer ?
#
loop_
_entity_poly.entity_id
_entity_poly.type
_entity_poly.pdbx_seq_one_letter_code
_entity_poly.pdbx_strand_id
1 'polypeptide(L)'
;EDAWRELARGKRVVAVAGTHGKSTTTALTWTALRAGGLDPSLICGAVLRDLGTNAYAGRGDVLVIEADEYDRAFLALEPELALVTNIEHDHVDVFPTHDDVKQAFARFASGIVRGGWLVACADDPAAAELARRGDDLAGRQIATYGMGPKVNYRVVELVQGPQGVSFDLTRPSGLAVPVSLRLPGAHNARNAAGALVAADALGVPATAAAKSFATFTGTERRLEELGVARGITVVDDYAHHPTEIRASIEAVRVRTSGRVIVLFQPHTPSRLRAFFDDFVAALRTADDRVVAETFSSAREPADTRAGAKALASRAGAAYVADAEAAARALADRARSGDLVLVLGAGDIRPAGIRLLELLRERAAV
;
A
#
# COMPACT_ATOMS: atom_id res chain seq x y z
N GLU A 1 1.30 24.91 4.77
CA GLU A 1 2.19 24.19 5.72
C GLU A 1 1.56 23.94 7.10
N ASP A 2 0.55 24.70 7.56
CA ASP A 2 0.06 24.56 8.96
C ASP A 2 -0.98 23.47 9.25
N ALA A 3 -1.72 22.94 8.27
CA ALA A 3 -2.86 22.07 8.56
C ALA A 3 -2.49 20.78 9.33
N TRP A 4 -1.37 20.14 8.99
CA TRP A 4 -0.91 18.92 9.66
C TRP A 4 -0.45 19.18 11.09
N ARG A 5 0.28 20.29 11.31
CA ARG A 5 0.69 20.74 12.64
C ARG A 5 -0.50 21.08 13.51
N GLU A 6 -1.49 21.78 12.96
CA GLU A 6 -2.71 22.11 13.70
C GLU A 6 -3.51 20.86 14.08
N LEU A 7 -3.65 19.90 13.17
CA LEU A 7 -4.35 18.64 13.44
C LEU A 7 -3.63 17.77 14.47
N ALA A 8 -2.30 17.79 14.46
CA ALA A 8 -1.46 17.07 15.41
C ALA A 8 -1.32 17.78 16.78
N ARG A 9 -1.69 19.06 16.87
CA ARG A 9 -1.46 19.89 18.05
C ARG A 9 -2.13 19.28 19.29
N GLY A 10 -1.32 19.01 20.32
CA GLY A 10 -1.79 18.45 21.59
C GLY A 10 -2.25 16.99 21.51
N LYS A 11 -1.92 16.27 20.42
CA LYS A 11 -2.21 14.84 20.26
C LYS A 11 -0.92 14.02 20.37
N ARG A 12 -1.08 12.77 20.79
CA ARG A 12 -0.09 11.70 20.72
C ARG A 12 -0.09 11.15 19.29
N VAL A 13 0.89 11.53 18.49
CA VAL A 13 0.88 11.26 17.05
C VAL A 13 1.51 9.90 16.73
N VAL A 14 0.75 9.07 16.02
CA VAL A 14 1.18 7.82 15.39
C VAL A 14 1.22 8.05 13.89
N ALA A 15 2.42 8.29 13.35
CA ALA A 15 2.63 8.61 11.96
C ALA A 15 3.09 7.37 11.18
N VAL A 16 2.39 7.02 10.10
CA VAL A 16 2.71 5.89 9.24
C VAL A 16 3.23 6.39 7.90
N ALA A 17 4.53 6.23 7.68
CA ALA A 17 5.26 6.69 6.51
C ALA A 17 5.89 5.53 5.73
N GLY A 18 6.39 5.84 4.54
CA GLY A 18 7.10 4.91 3.66
C GLY A 18 6.62 5.03 2.22
N THR A 19 7.40 4.57 1.25
CA THR A 19 7.04 4.75 -0.16
C THR A 19 5.72 4.04 -0.50
N HIS A 20 5.55 2.81 -0.01
CA HIS A 20 4.38 1.97 -0.30
C HIS A 20 3.70 1.43 0.97
N GLY A 21 2.40 1.13 0.88
CA GLY A 21 1.65 0.46 1.96
C GLY A 21 1.19 1.35 3.11
N LYS A 22 1.40 2.67 3.01
CA LYS A 22 1.01 3.66 4.04
C LYS A 22 -0.47 3.58 4.43
N SER A 23 -1.38 3.72 3.47
CA SER A 23 -2.82 3.76 3.76
C SER A 23 -3.33 2.48 4.42
N THR A 24 -2.92 1.31 3.90
CA THR A 24 -3.29 0.02 4.49
C THR A 24 -2.74 -0.13 5.90
N THR A 25 -1.48 0.24 6.13
CA THR A 25 -0.83 0.15 7.44
C THR A 25 -1.43 1.14 8.43
N THR A 26 -1.79 2.35 7.98
CA THR A 26 -2.49 3.37 8.78
C THR A 26 -3.85 2.85 9.26
N ALA A 27 -4.64 2.29 8.33
CA ALA A 27 -5.94 1.72 8.63
C ALA A 27 -5.85 0.53 9.61
N LEU A 28 -4.88 -0.37 9.40
CA LEU A 28 -4.61 -1.49 10.30
C LEU A 28 -4.17 -1.01 11.68
N THR A 29 -3.29 0.00 11.74
CA THR A 29 -2.80 0.56 13.01
C THR A 29 -3.94 1.16 13.81
N TRP A 30 -4.79 1.97 13.17
CA TRP A 30 -5.99 2.53 13.81
C TRP A 30 -6.96 1.43 14.28
N THR A 31 -7.18 0.40 13.47
CA THR A 31 -8.03 -0.77 13.82
C THR A 31 -7.47 -1.54 15.03
N ALA A 32 -6.15 -1.72 15.10
CA ALA A 32 -5.47 -2.36 16.22
C ALA A 32 -5.62 -1.56 17.52
N LEU A 33 -5.37 -0.24 17.46
CA LEU A 33 -5.49 0.64 18.62
C LEU A 33 -6.93 0.69 19.16
N ARG A 34 -7.93 0.72 18.28
CA ARG A 34 -9.34 0.65 18.68
C ARG A 34 -9.72 -0.65 19.37
N ALA A 35 -9.20 -1.77 18.87
CA ALA A 35 -9.40 -3.07 19.51
C ALA A 35 -8.78 -3.14 20.92
N GLY A 36 -7.76 -2.31 21.18
CA GLY A 36 -7.14 -2.11 22.49
C GLY A 36 -7.92 -1.22 23.45
N GLY A 37 -9.08 -0.70 23.06
CA GLY A 37 -9.90 0.20 23.87
C GLY A 37 -9.53 1.68 23.75
N LEU A 38 -8.60 2.04 22.88
CA LEU A 38 -8.35 3.44 22.53
C LEU A 38 -9.42 3.94 21.54
N ASP A 39 -9.67 5.25 21.51
CA ASP A 39 -10.53 5.88 20.50
C ASP A 39 -9.75 6.96 19.73
N PRO A 40 -8.72 6.57 18.95
CA PRO A 40 -7.86 7.50 18.23
C PRO A 40 -8.61 8.22 17.11
N SER A 41 -8.22 9.46 16.83
CA SER A 41 -8.53 10.11 15.56
C SER A 41 -7.78 9.44 14.41
N LEU A 42 -8.32 9.55 13.20
CA LEU A 42 -7.76 8.99 11.97
C LEU A 42 -7.67 10.05 10.89
N ILE A 43 -6.53 10.08 10.20
CA ILE A 43 -6.38 10.72 8.88
C ILE A 43 -5.66 9.71 7.98
N CYS A 44 -6.35 9.19 6.99
CA CYS A 44 -5.85 8.18 6.05
C CYS A 44 -5.95 8.70 4.62
N GLY A 45 -5.01 8.31 3.76
CA GLY A 45 -5.03 8.63 2.32
C GLY A 45 -6.06 7.82 1.53
N ALA A 46 -6.64 6.77 2.13
CA ALA A 46 -7.68 5.95 1.51
C ALA A 46 -8.89 5.75 2.44
N VAL A 47 -10.07 5.60 1.83
CA VAL A 47 -11.32 5.31 2.56
C VAL A 47 -11.21 3.91 3.17
N LEU A 48 -11.45 3.80 4.48
CA LEU A 48 -11.58 2.51 5.14
C LEU A 48 -12.97 1.96 4.84
N ARG A 49 -13.06 0.75 4.29
CA ARG A 49 -14.34 0.18 3.83
C ARG A 49 -15.33 -0.04 4.98
N ASP A 50 -14.83 -0.46 6.13
CA ASP A 50 -15.64 -0.66 7.35
C ASP A 50 -16.18 0.66 7.94
N LEU A 51 -15.53 1.78 7.62
CA LEU A 51 -15.87 3.09 8.18
C LEU A 51 -16.61 3.99 7.16
N GLY A 52 -16.44 3.76 5.86
CA GLY A 52 -17.01 4.58 4.78
C GLY A 52 -16.39 5.98 4.66
N THR A 53 -15.32 6.27 5.40
CA THR A 53 -14.58 7.54 5.31
C THR A 53 -13.07 7.30 5.53
N ASN A 54 -12.26 8.28 5.14
CA ASN A 54 -10.81 8.28 5.32
C ASN A 54 -10.36 9.11 6.54
N ALA A 55 -11.27 9.77 7.24
CA ALA A 55 -10.99 10.54 8.44
C ALA A 55 -12.03 10.28 9.54
N TYR A 56 -11.58 10.28 10.80
CA TYR A 56 -12.42 10.07 11.98
C TYR A 56 -11.96 10.95 13.14
N ALA A 57 -12.89 11.62 13.80
CA ALA A 57 -12.63 12.40 15.00
C ALA A 57 -12.89 11.55 16.25
N GLY A 58 -11.83 10.95 16.80
CA GLY A 58 -11.90 10.14 18.02
C GLY A 58 -11.95 11.01 19.28
N ARG A 59 -12.41 10.41 20.38
CA ARG A 59 -12.47 11.06 21.71
C ARG A 59 -11.14 10.99 22.46
N GLY A 60 -10.23 10.11 22.04
CA GLY A 60 -8.91 9.93 22.64
C GLY A 60 -7.91 11.05 22.31
N ASP A 61 -6.75 10.96 22.94
CA ASP A 61 -5.61 11.85 22.74
C ASP A 61 -4.66 11.39 21.62
N VAL A 62 -4.86 10.18 21.09
CA VAL A 62 -4.06 9.63 19.98
C VAL A 62 -4.59 10.06 18.62
N LEU A 63 -3.68 10.43 17.72
CA LEU A 63 -3.95 10.65 16.30
C LEU A 63 -3.15 9.63 15.47
N VAL A 64 -3.84 8.79 14.72
CA VAL A 64 -3.21 7.94 13.69
C VAL A 64 -3.29 8.67 12.35
N ILE A 65 -2.15 8.93 11.74
CA ILE A 65 -2.04 9.70 10.51
C ILE A 65 -1.14 8.99 9.50
N GLU A 66 -1.65 8.83 8.27
CA GLU A 66 -0.81 8.51 7.12
C GLU A 66 0.09 9.70 6.84
N ALA A 67 1.41 9.49 6.87
CA ALA A 67 2.42 10.53 6.72
C ALA A 67 3.09 10.44 5.35
N ASP A 68 2.63 11.28 4.43
CA ASP A 68 3.10 11.34 3.05
C ASP A 68 4.45 12.07 2.96
N GLU A 69 5.42 11.41 2.34
CA GLU A 69 6.73 11.96 2.03
C GLU A 69 6.69 12.97 0.88
N TYR A 70 5.62 12.98 0.07
CA TYR A 70 5.44 13.94 -1.00
C TYR A 70 5.50 15.38 -0.47
N ASP A 71 6.24 16.24 -1.19
CA ASP A 71 6.51 17.63 -0.81
C ASP A 71 7.07 17.79 0.62
N ARG A 72 7.67 16.73 1.17
CA ARG A 72 8.24 16.67 2.53
C ARG A 72 7.23 17.01 3.62
N ALA A 73 5.93 16.83 3.38
CA ALA A 73 4.85 17.23 4.29
C ALA A 73 4.95 16.55 5.66
N PHE A 74 5.34 15.28 5.71
CA PHE A 74 5.58 14.54 6.95
C PHE A 74 6.61 15.17 7.91
N LEU A 75 7.52 16.05 7.45
CA LEU A 75 8.50 16.74 8.30
C LEU A 75 7.85 17.78 9.22
N ALA A 76 6.58 18.10 8.98
CA ALA A 76 5.81 18.98 9.84
C ALA A 76 5.36 18.29 11.14
N LEU A 77 5.42 16.96 11.22
CA LEU A 77 4.96 16.17 12.37
C LEU A 77 6.05 15.91 13.42
N GLU A 78 5.62 15.80 14.68
CA GLU A 78 6.45 15.37 15.81
C GLU A 78 5.86 14.09 16.43
N PRO A 79 6.14 12.90 15.86
CA PRO A 79 5.47 11.67 16.26
C PRO A 79 5.93 11.14 17.63
N GLU A 80 4.98 10.58 18.40
CA GLU A 80 5.30 9.64 19.49
C GLU A 80 5.73 8.29 18.92
N LEU A 81 5.11 7.87 17.82
CA LEU A 81 5.49 6.66 17.09
C LEU A 81 5.54 6.96 15.60
N ALA A 82 6.68 6.68 14.97
CA ALA A 82 6.85 6.69 13.52
C ALA A 82 6.98 5.24 13.02
N LEU A 83 6.05 4.80 12.18
CA LEU A 83 6.13 3.52 11.48
C LEU A 83 6.60 3.77 10.05
N VAL A 84 7.72 3.17 9.66
CA VAL A 84 8.28 3.25 8.31
C VAL A 84 8.20 1.89 7.61
N THR A 85 7.37 1.80 6.57
CA THR A 85 7.09 0.54 5.85
C THR A 85 8.18 0.14 4.86
N ASN A 86 8.81 1.09 4.18
CA ASN A 86 9.89 0.94 3.20
C ASN A 86 10.38 2.33 2.73
N ILE A 87 11.57 2.39 2.14
CA ILE A 87 12.15 3.61 1.56
C ILE A 87 12.75 3.32 0.17
N GLU A 88 11.91 3.42 -0.86
CA GLU A 88 12.29 3.29 -2.27
C GLU A 88 12.32 4.65 -2.98
N HIS A 89 13.01 4.71 -4.12
CA HIS A 89 13.00 5.92 -4.96
C HIS A 89 11.64 6.07 -5.64
N ASP A 90 10.92 7.12 -5.29
CA ASP A 90 9.68 7.54 -5.95
C ASP A 90 9.57 9.08 -5.86
N HIS A 91 8.49 9.64 -6.37
CA HIS A 91 8.22 11.09 -6.39
C HIS A 91 9.42 11.84 -6.98
N VAL A 92 9.85 11.40 -8.17
CA VAL A 92 11.04 11.91 -8.88
C VAL A 92 10.97 13.42 -9.19
N ASP A 93 9.78 14.01 -9.10
CA ASP A 93 9.53 15.44 -9.18
C ASP A 93 9.96 16.22 -7.91
N VAL A 94 9.99 15.54 -6.75
CA VAL A 94 10.36 16.09 -5.43
C VAL A 94 11.72 15.57 -4.95
N PHE A 95 12.03 14.30 -5.23
CA PHE A 95 13.25 13.62 -4.83
C PHE A 95 14.05 13.17 -6.06
N PRO A 96 15.02 13.96 -6.51
CA PRO A 96 15.83 13.64 -7.68
C PRO A 96 16.57 12.31 -7.57
N THR A 97 16.98 11.93 -6.35
CA THR A 97 17.74 10.70 -6.09
C THR A 97 17.15 9.90 -4.93
N HIS A 98 17.50 8.61 -4.86
CA HIS A 98 17.18 7.77 -3.71
C HIS A 98 17.76 8.29 -2.40
N ASP A 99 18.94 8.92 -2.44
CA ASP A 99 19.56 9.50 -1.24
C ASP A 99 18.74 10.68 -0.70
N ASP A 100 18.13 11.49 -1.57
CA ASP A 100 17.23 12.57 -1.16
C ASP A 100 16.04 12.03 -0.35
N VAL A 101 15.45 10.90 -0.80
CA VAL A 101 14.37 10.22 -0.07
C VAL A 101 14.89 9.73 1.29
N LYS A 102 16.03 9.04 1.32
CA LYS A 102 16.64 8.52 2.56
C LYS A 102 16.91 9.64 3.57
N GLN A 103 17.43 10.78 3.12
CA GLN A 103 17.68 11.94 3.97
C GLN A 103 16.38 12.53 4.53
N ALA A 104 15.31 12.58 3.74
CA ALA A 104 14.01 13.05 4.21
C ALA A 104 13.45 12.14 5.32
N PHE A 105 13.51 10.82 5.14
CA PHE A 105 13.09 9.87 6.18
C PHE A 105 13.96 9.93 7.44
N ALA A 106 15.27 10.17 7.30
CA ALA A 106 16.14 10.38 8.45
C ALA A 106 15.75 11.63 9.25
N ARG A 107 15.45 12.75 8.56
CA ARG A 107 14.95 13.97 9.21
C ARG A 107 13.61 13.71 9.90
N PHE A 108 12.69 13.01 9.25
CA PHE A 108 11.41 12.62 9.85
C PHE A 108 11.60 11.79 11.13
N ALA A 109 12.45 10.76 11.09
CA ALA A 109 12.73 9.93 12.26
C ALA A 109 13.41 10.71 13.40
N SER A 110 14.26 11.70 13.08
CA SER A 110 14.88 12.57 14.09
C SER A 110 13.86 13.45 14.83
N GLY A 111 12.71 13.71 14.21
CA GLY A 111 11.57 14.45 14.77
C GLY A 111 10.72 13.64 15.77
N ILE A 112 10.98 12.34 15.93
CA ILE A 112 10.31 11.51 16.95
C ILE A 112 10.63 12.09 18.34
N VAL A 113 9.59 12.25 19.16
CA VAL A 113 9.72 12.77 20.53
C VAL A 113 10.60 11.86 21.38
N ARG A 114 11.26 12.41 22.39
CA ARG A 114 12.12 11.62 23.29
C ARG A 114 11.29 10.56 24.03
N GLY A 115 11.78 9.33 24.08
CA GLY A 115 11.07 8.16 24.60
C GLY A 115 10.10 7.51 23.60
N GLY A 116 9.81 8.18 22.49
CA GLY A 116 8.99 7.67 21.39
C GLY A 116 9.65 6.54 20.61
N TRP A 117 8.92 6.01 19.62
CA TRP A 117 9.26 4.80 18.89
C TRP A 117 9.50 5.05 17.40
N LEU A 118 10.57 4.44 16.88
CA LEU A 118 10.70 4.12 15.47
C LEU A 118 10.36 2.64 15.27
N VAL A 119 9.34 2.36 14.46
CA VAL A 119 8.98 1.02 13.99
C VAL A 119 9.37 0.91 12.52
N ALA A 120 10.32 0.05 12.16
CA ALA A 120 10.87 0.00 10.80
C ALA A 120 10.82 -1.42 10.21
N CYS A 121 10.36 -1.52 8.95
CA CYS A 121 10.42 -2.77 8.20
C CYS A 121 11.87 -3.07 7.80
N ALA A 122 12.47 -4.10 8.41
CA ALA A 122 13.86 -4.47 8.16
C ALA A 122 14.03 -5.44 6.98
N ASP A 123 12.94 -5.84 6.32
CA ASP A 123 13.00 -6.48 4.99
C ASP A 123 13.38 -5.48 3.90
N ASP A 124 13.10 -4.19 4.09
CA ASP A 124 13.55 -3.11 3.20
C ASP A 124 14.96 -2.64 3.63
N PRO A 125 15.98 -2.67 2.74
CA PRO A 125 17.35 -2.30 3.11
C PRO A 125 17.50 -0.88 3.64
N ALA A 126 16.77 0.09 3.09
CA ALA A 126 16.89 1.49 3.45
C ALA A 126 16.17 1.81 4.78
N ALA A 127 15.01 1.23 5.05
CA ALA A 127 14.37 1.29 6.36
C ALA A 127 15.18 0.53 7.43
N ALA A 128 15.81 -0.59 7.08
CA ALA A 128 16.75 -1.29 7.96
C ALA A 128 18.00 -0.43 8.28
N GLU A 129 18.50 0.33 7.31
CA GLU A 129 19.58 1.30 7.52
C GLU A 129 19.13 2.44 8.43
N LEU A 130 17.93 3.00 8.22
CA LEU A 130 17.35 4.03 9.08
C LEU A 130 17.31 3.60 10.55
N ALA A 131 16.86 2.36 10.82
CA ALA A 131 16.80 1.81 12.17
C ALA A 131 18.17 1.64 12.86
N ARG A 132 19.28 1.68 12.09
CA ARG A 132 20.65 1.55 12.61
C ARG A 132 21.36 2.89 12.84
N ARG A 133 20.71 4.04 12.60
CA ARG A 133 21.33 5.38 12.62
C ARG A 133 21.79 5.92 13.99
N GLY A 134 21.97 5.07 15.00
CA GLY A 134 22.71 5.40 16.23
C GLY A 134 22.29 6.72 16.88
N ASP A 135 23.25 7.66 16.96
CA ASP A 135 23.15 8.95 17.65
C ASP A 135 21.96 9.81 17.18
N ASP A 136 21.57 9.74 15.90
CA ASP A 136 20.41 10.48 15.35
C ASP A 136 19.09 10.08 16.03
N LEU A 137 19.04 8.87 16.59
CA LEU A 137 17.88 8.30 17.28
C LEU A 137 18.11 8.18 18.79
N ALA A 138 19.12 8.87 19.33
CA ALA A 138 19.44 8.84 20.76
C ALA A 138 18.21 9.20 21.62
N GLY A 139 17.90 8.35 22.60
CA GLY A 139 16.74 8.52 23.47
C GLY A 139 15.40 8.12 22.86
N ARG A 140 15.37 7.46 21.70
CA ARG A 140 14.19 6.82 21.10
C ARG A 140 14.30 5.31 21.22
N GLN A 141 13.16 4.64 21.19
CA GLN A 141 13.05 3.19 21.19
C GLN A 141 12.91 2.69 19.76
N ILE A 142 13.56 1.59 19.42
CA ILE A 142 13.61 1.05 18.05
C ILE A 142 12.98 -0.35 18.05
N ALA A 143 12.04 -0.57 17.13
CA ALA A 143 11.47 -1.88 16.85
C ALA A 143 11.60 -2.19 15.36
N THR A 144 12.27 -3.28 15.03
CA THR A 144 12.34 -3.78 13.64
C THR A 144 11.38 -4.92 13.43
N TYR A 145 10.71 -4.95 12.27
CA TYR A 145 9.82 -6.04 11.88
C TYR A 145 10.10 -6.54 10.47
N GLY A 146 9.70 -7.77 10.16
CA GLY A 146 9.88 -8.35 8.82
C GLY A 146 9.78 -9.87 8.80
N MET A 147 10.08 -10.46 7.65
CA MET A 147 10.20 -11.91 7.45
C MET A 147 11.65 -12.39 7.60
N GLY A 148 12.62 -11.47 7.47
CA GLY A 148 14.04 -11.78 7.61
C GLY A 148 14.43 -12.24 9.02
N PRO A 149 15.57 -12.96 9.17
CA PRO A 149 16.00 -13.50 10.46
C PRO A 149 16.54 -12.44 11.44
N LYS A 150 16.82 -11.22 10.97
CA LYS A 150 17.47 -10.15 11.75
C LYS A 150 16.49 -9.04 12.14
N VAL A 151 15.35 -9.41 12.70
CA VAL A 151 14.28 -8.48 13.11
C VAL A 151 13.82 -8.78 14.53
N ASN A 152 13.33 -7.77 15.26
CA ASN A 152 12.80 -7.93 16.61
C ASN A 152 11.42 -8.60 16.62
N TYR A 153 10.60 -8.29 15.61
CA TYR A 153 9.26 -8.83 15.41
C TYR A 153 9.20 -9.59 14.09
N ARG A 154 9.10 -10.91 14.14
CA ARG A 154 9.28 -11.75 12.94
C ARG A 154 7.98 -12.38 12.51
N VAL A 155 7.64 -12.20 11.23
CA VAL A 155 6.59 -12.94 10.52
C VAL A 155 7.12 -14.34 10.20
N VAL A 156 6.49 -15.37 10.73
CA VAL A 156 6.83 -16.79 10.48
C VAL A 156 5.57 -17.57 10.09
N GLU A 157 5.75 -18.76 9.53
CA GLU A 157 4.65 -19.64 9.12
C GLU A 157 3.61 -18.93 8.22
N LEU A 158 4.08 -18.08 7.30
CA LEU A 158 3.21 -17.35 6.38
C LEU A 158 2.52 -18.33 5.42
N VAL A 159 1.20 -18.36 5.50
CA VAL A 159 0.32 -19.05 4.56
C VAL A 159 -0.45 -18.00 3.76
N GLN A 160 -0.46 -18.16 2.45
CA GLN A 160 -1.22 -17.31 1.52
C GLN A 160 -2.27 -18.16 0.83
N GLY A 161 -3.51 -17.66 0.76
CA GLY A 161 -4.60 -18.38 0.10
C GLY A 161 -5.72 -17.45 -0.37
N PRO A 162 -6.79 -18.01 -0.96
CA PRO A 162 -7.91 -17.23 -1.50
C PRO A 162 -8.62 -16.34 -0.45
N GLN A 163 -8.53 -16.73 0.83
CA GLN A 163 -9.15 -16.02 1.95
C GLN A 163 -8.26 -14.94 2.58
N GLY A 164 -7.06 -14.71 2.02
CA GLY A 164 -6.09 -13.75 2.54
C GLY A 164 -4.81 -14.42 3.02
N VAL A 165 -4.23 -13.90 4.10
CA VAL A 165 -2.99 -14.39 4.69
C VAL A 165 -3.15 -14.74 6.17
N SER A 166 -2.39 -15.73 6.62
CA SER A 166 -2.21 -16.04 8.04
C SER A 166 -0.75 -16.26 8.36
N PHE A 167 -0.31 -15.86 9.55
CA PHE A 167 1.07 -16.01 10.00
C PHE A 167 1.14 -15.89 11.52
N ASP A 168 2.28 -16.30 12.09
CA ASP A 168 2.61 -16.01 13.47
C ASP A 168 3.58 -14.83 13.55
N LEU A 169 3.31 -13.86 14.42
CA LEU A 169 4.24 -12.79 14.75
C LEU A 169 5.01 -13.15 16.03
N THR A 170 6.26 -13.59 15.89
CA THR A 170 7.16 -13.76 17.03
C THR A 170 7.59 -12.40 17.55
N ARG A 171 7.46 -12.18 18.86
CA ARG A 171 7.87 -10.96 19.56
C ARG A 171 9.26 -11.12 20.20
N PRO A 172 9.92 -10.02 20.65
CA PRO A 172 11.20 -10.10 21.36
C PRO A 172 11.17 -10.99 22.62
N SER A 173 10.01 -11.14 23.24
CA SER A 173 9.81 -12.05 24.38
C SER A 173 9.81 -13.54 24.03
N GLY A 174 9.85 -13.89 22.74
CA GLY A 174 9.72 -15.26 22.24
C GLY A 174 8.27 -15.74 22.08
N LEU A 175 7.28 -14.97 22.56
CA LEU A 175 5.86 -15.31 22.40
C LEU A 175 5.39 -14.99 20.98
N ALA A 176 4.83 -15.99 20.31
CA ALA A 176 4.15 -15.84 19.03
C ALA A 176 2.69 -15.39 19.20
N VAL A 177 2.23 -14.51 18.31
CA VAL A 177 0.84 -14.09 18.23
C VAL A 177 0.29 -14.50 16.86
N PRO A 178 -0.73 -15.36 16.79
CA PRO A 178 -1.32 -15.75 15.52
C PRO A 178 -2.10 -14.57 14.93
N VAL A 179 -1.87 -14.31 13.65
CA VAL A 179 -2.50 -13.24 12.88
C VAL A 179 -3.22 -13.86 11.67
N SER A 180 -4.45 -13.41 11.44
CA SER A 180 -5.21 -13.71 10.23
C SER A 180 -5.71 -12.40 9.64
N LEU A 181 -5.55 -12.25 8.32
CA LEU A 181 -5.94 -11.04 7.59
C LEU A 181 -6.60 -11.44 6.28
N ARG A 182 -7.75 -10.84 5.96
CA ARG A 182 -8.50 -11.15 4.72
C ARG A 182 -7.84 -10.62 3.46
N LEU A 183 -6.90 -9.69 3.60
CA LEU A 183 -6.15 -9.12 2.50
C LEU A 183 -5.08 -10.10 2.04
N PRO A 184 -4.98 -10.38 0.73
CA PRO A 184 -3.98 -11.29 0.20
C PRO A 184 -2.60 -10.62 0.09
N GLY A 185 -1.56 -11.45 -0.05
CA GLY A 185 -0.20 -11.00 -0.37
C GLY A 185 0.72 -10.86 0.84
N ALA A 186 1.95 -11.31 0.67
CA ALA A 186 3.02 -11.20 1.67
C ALA A 186 3.28 -9.74 2.11
N HIS A 187 3.11 -8.76 1.22
CA HIS A 187 3.22 -7.35 1.59
C HIS A 187 2.17 -6.92 2.61
N ASN A 188 0.94 -7.46 2.56
CA ASN A 188 -0.09 -7.17 3.55
C ASN A 188 0.17 -7.88 4.89
N ALA A 189 0.86 -9.03 4.88
CA ALA A 189 1.39 -9.62 6.11
C ALA A 189 2.41 -8.68 6.79
N ARG A 190 3.30 -8.04 6.03
CA ARG A 190 4.22 -7.01 6.57
C ARG A 190 3.48 -5.79 7.10
N ASN A 191 2.48 -5.29 6.37
CA ASN A 191 1.66 -4.15 6.82
C ASN A 191 0.98 -4.46 8.16
N ALA A 192 0.37 -5.65 8.30
CA ALA A 192 -0.25 -6.10 9.54
C ALA A 192 0.77 -6.30 10.67
N ALA A 193 1.95 -6.85 10.37
CA ALA A 193 3.03 -6.97 11.34
C ALA A 193 3.44 -5.60 11.88
N GLY A 194 3.73 -4.62 11.00
CA GLY A 194 4.08 -3.26 11.41
C GLY A 194 3.00 -2.60 12.28
N ALA A 195 1.73 -2.72 11.88
CA ALA A 195 0.60 -2.22 12.66
C ALA A 195 0.48 -2.88 14.04
N LEU A 196 0.74 -4.19 14.13
CA LEU A 196 0.73 -4.92 15.40
C LEU A 196 1.88 -4.50 16.31
N VAL A 197 3.07 -4.24 15.76
CA VAL A 197 4.21 -3.70 16.50
C VAL A 197 3.92 -2.31 17.03
N ALA A 198 3.28 -1.44 16.23
CA ALA A 198 2.87 -0.12 16.69
C ALA A 198 1.85 -0.19 17.84
N ALA A 199 0.90 -1.12 17.77
CA ALA A 199 -0.05 -1.34 18.85
C ALA A 199 0.63 -1.85 20.14
N ASP A 200 1.55 -2.82 20.03
CA ASP A 200 2.31 -3.36 21.17
C ASP A 200 3.19 -2.27 21.82
N ALA A 201 3.84 -1.42 21.02
CA ALA A 201 4.64 -0.28 21.50
C ALA A 201 3.82 0.76 22.29
N LEU A 202 2.52 0.88 21.99
CA LEU A 202 1.58 1.75 22.71
C LEU A 202 0.83 1.03 23.84
N GLY A 203 1.23 -0.20 24.18
CA GLY A 203 0.68 -0.96 25.31
C GLY A 203 -0.65 -1.65 25.03
N VAL A 204 -1.09 -1.72 23.76
CA VAL A 204 -2.28 -2.49 23.38
C VAL A 204 -1.94 -3.98 23.38
N PRO A 205 -2.76 -4.85 24.02
CA PRO A 205 -2.52 -6.29 24.00
C PRO A 205 -2.47 -6.83 22.57
N ALA A 206 -1.33 -7.39 22.16
CA ALA A 206 -1.12 -7.89 20.81
C ALA A 206 -2.19 -8.91 20.36
N THR A 207 -2.74 -9.71 21.28
CA THR A 207 -3.82 -10.65 20.96
C THR A 207 -5.15 -9.96 20.62
N ALA A 208 -5.45 -8.80 21.21
CA ALA A 208 -6.63 -8.02 20.89
C ALA A 208 -6.48 -7.35 19.51
N ALA A 209 -5.31 -6.76 19.25
CA ALA A 209 -4.97 -6.18 17.95
C ALA A 209 -4.96 -7.22 16.82
N ALA A 210 -4.34 -8.39 17.01
CA ALA A 210 -4.31 -9.44 16.00
C ALA A 210 -5.71 -9.97 15.64
N LYS A 211 -6.61 -10.09 16.63
CA LYS A 211 -7.99 -10.53 16.40
C LYS A 211 -8.79 -9.56 15.53
N SER A 212 -8.56 -8.25 15.64
CA SER A 212 -9.31 -7.27 14.86
C SER A 212 -8.96 -7.28 13.37
N PHE A 213 -7.76 -7.76 13.00
CA PHE A 213 -7.36 -7.90 11.61
C PHE A 213 -8.15 -8.97 10.85
N ALA A 214 -8.67 -9.98 11.53
CA ALA A 214 -9.46 -11.04 10.91
C ALA A 214 -10.80 -10.54 10.33
N THR A 215 -11.28 -9.39 10.80
CA THR A 215 -12.52 -8.74 10.34
C THR A 215 -12.26 -7.51 9.48
N PHE A 216 -11.02 -7.04 9.36
CA PHE A 216 -10.68 -5.87 8.55
C PHE A 216 -10.96 -6.14 7.06
N THR A 217 -11.79 -5.28 6.44
CA THR A 217 -12.21 -5.47 5.04
C THR A 217 -11.35 -4.73 4.01
N GLY A 218 -10.34 -3.99 4.47
CA GLY A 218 -9.42 -3.24 3.62
C GLY A 218 -9.80 -1.77 3.44
N THR A 219 -9.07 -1.12 2.55
CA THR A 219 -9.34 0.24 2.09
C THR A 219 -9.76 0.21 0.62
N GLU A 220 -10.49 1.24 0.17
CA GLU A 220 -10.83 1.38 -1.24
C GLU A 220 -9.56 1.40 -2.10
N ARG A 221 -9.67 0.81 -3.30
CA ARG A 221 -8.57 0.72 -4.28
C ARG A 221 -7.31 0.02 -3.77
N ARG A 222 -7.37 -0.88 -2.79
CA ARG A 222 -6.22 -1.72 -2.36
C ARG A 222 -6.59 -3.20 -2.43
N LEU A 223 -6.32 -3.82 -3.59
CA LEU A 223 -6.83 -5.13 -3.98
C LEU A 223 -8.34 -5.28 -3.74
N GLU A 224 -9.09 -4.22 -4.03
CA GLU A 224 -10.54 -4.15 -3.84
C GLU A 224 -11.24 -4.99 -4.90
N GLU A 225 -12.03 -6.00 -4.50
CA GLU A 225 -12.88 -6.72 -5.43
C GLU A 225 -14.07 -5.85 -5.85
N LEU A 226 -14.14 -5.49 -7.13
CA LEU A 226 -15.27 -4.77 -7.71
C LEU A 226 -16.46 -5.70 -8.00
N GLY A 227 -16.17 -6.97 -8.26
CA GLY A 227 -17.19 -8.02 -8.38
C GLY A 227 -16.79 -9.14 -9.34
N VAL A 228 -17.76 -10.02 -9.60
CA VAL A 228 -17.62 -11.18 -10.48
C VAL A 228 -18.73 -11.19 -11.53
N ALA A 229 -18.38 -11.48 -12.78
CA ALA A 229 -19.35 -11.66 -13.87
C ALA A 229 -18.84 -12.73 -14.85
N ARG A 230 -19.71 -13.67 -15.27
CA ARG A 230 -19.35 -14.78 -16.18
C ARG A 230 -18.11 -15.59 -15.74
N GLY A 231 -17.96 -15.76 -14.42
CA GLY A 231 -16.81 -16.46 -13.83
C GLY A 231 -15.48 -15.67 -13.90
N ILE A 232 -15.52 -14.39 -14.27
CA ILE A 232 -14.35 -13.49 -14.29
C ILE A 232 -14.42 -12.59 -13.05
N THR A 233 -13.34 -12.57 -12.27
CA THR A 233 -13.20 -11.69 -11.10
C THR A 233 -12.52 -10.39 -11.51
N VAL A 234 -13.04 -9.24 -11.08
CA VAL A 234 -12.44 -7.94 -11.34
C VAL A 234 -12.00 -7.29 -10.04
N VAL A 235 -10.72 -6.90 -9.98
CA VAL A 235 -10.07 -6.31 -8.80
C VAL A 235 -9.46 -4.95 -9.17
N ASP A 236 -9.67 -3.93 -8.35
CA ASP A 236 -9.05 -2.60 -8.45
C ASP A 236 -7.92 -2.43 -7.44
N ASP A 237 -6.81 -1.85 -7.88
CA ASP A 237 -5.69 -1.51 -7.02
C ASP A 237 -5.02 -0.19 -7.48
N TYR A 238 -4.68 0.65 -6.51
CA TYR A 238 -4.02 1.92 -6.65
C TYR A 238 -2.53 1.80 -7.03
N ALA A 239 -1.98 0.58 -7.06
CA ALA A 239 -0.61 0.31 -7.44
C ALA A 239 -0.19 1.05 -8.72
N HIS A 240 0.85 1.86 -8.60
CA HIS A 240 1.36 2.73 -9.67
C HIS A 240 2.88 2.76 -9.74
N HIS A 241 3.56 2.19 -8.73
CA HIS A 241 4.99 1.93 -8.75
C HIS A 241 5.28 0.47 -9.19
N PRO A 242 6.40 0.18 -9.89
CA PRO A 242 6.72 -1.18 -10.33
C PRO A 242 6.74 -2.22 -9.19
N THR A 243 7.23 -1.86 -8.00
CA THR A 243 7.21 -2.74 -6.83
C THR A 243 5.78 -3.10 -6.42
N GLU A 244 4.88 -2.12 -6.37
CA GLU A 244 3.46 -2.34 -6.06
C GLU A 244 2.78 -3.23 -7.10
N ILE A 245 3.03 -2.97 -8.40
CA ILE A 245 2.45 -3.76 -9.49
C ILE A 245 2.83 -5.25 -9.36
N ARG A 246 4.11 -5.54 -9.11
CA ARG A 246 4.57 -6.92 -8.91
C ARG A 246 3.89 -7.55 -7.69
N ALA A 247 3.82 -6.82 -6.58
CA ALA A 247 3.21 -7.28 -5.35
C ALA A 247 1.69 -7.54 -5.51
N SER A 248 0.97 -6.71 -6.26
CA SER A 248 -0.46 -6.90 -6.54
C SER A 248 -0.71 -8.10 -7.45
N ILE A 249 0.09 -8.29 -8.51
CA ILE A 249 0.01 -9.46 -9.40
C ILE A 249 0.28 -10.75 -8.62
N GLU A 250 1.31 -10.78 -7.78
CA GLU A 250 1.64 -11.92 -6.93
C GLU A 250 0.50 -12.22 -5.95
N ALA A 251 -0.04 -11.19 -5.28
CA ALA A 251 -1.08 -11.35 -4.28
C ALA A 251 -2.39 -11.90 -4.84
N VAL A 252 -2.79 -11.52 -6.06
CA VAL A 252 -4.03 -12.02 -6.66
C VAL A 252 -3.87 -13.42 -7.29
N ARG A 253 -2.65 -13.88 -7.55
CA ARG A 253 -2.41 -15.19 -8.16
C ARG A 253 -3.06 -16.32 -7.36
N VAL A 254 -2.99 -16.29 -6.03
CA VAL A 254 -3.57 -17.33 -5.17
C VAL A 254 -5.11 -17.34 -5.17
N ARG A 255 -5.76 -16.33 -5.78
CA ARG A 255 -7.22 -16.20 -5.86
C ARG A 255 -7.81 -16.77 -7.15
N THR A 256 -6.98 -17.21 -8.09
CA THR A 256 -7.45 -17.74 -9.38
C THR A 256 -6.60 -18.91 -9.85
N SER A 257 -7.25 -19.91 -10.47
CA SER A 257 -6.59 -20.96 -11.23
C SER A 257 -6.48 -20.64 -12.73
N GLY A 258 -7.10 -19.54 -13.17
CA GLY A 258 -7.02 -19.02 -14.54
C GLY A 258 -5.90 -18.00 -14.71
N ARG A 259 -6.06 -17.12 -15.70
CA ARG A 259 -5.06 -16.08 -15.98
C ARG A 259 -5.24 -14.86 -15.08
N VAL A 260 -4.15 -14.21 -14.72
CA VAL A 260 -4.14 -12.84 -14.21
C VAL A 260 -3.89 -11.90 -15.39
N ILE A 261 -4.92 -11.15 -15.76
CA ILE A 261 -4.90 -10.17 -16.85
C ILE A 261 -4.78 -8.78 -16.21
N VAL A 262 -3.72 -8.06 -16.54
CA VAL A 262 -3.48 -6.71 -16.01
C VAL A 262 -3.98 -5.64 -16.98
N LEU A 263 -4.79 -4.71 -16.48
CA LEU A 263 -4.99 -3.40 -17.08
C LEU A 263 -4.18 -2.38 -16.27
N PHE A 264 -3.22 -1.71 -16.89
CA PHE A 264 -2.39 -0.71 -16.22
C PHE A 264 -2.52 0.66 -16.86
N GLN A 265 -2.73 1.69 -16.05
CA GLN A 265 -2.63 3.09 -16.44
C GLN A 265 -1.39 3.72 -15.78
N PRO A 266 -0.37 4.11 -16.56
CA PRO A 266 0.80 4.80 -16.01
C PRO A 266 0.43 6.14 -15.36
N HIS A 267 1.08 6.48 -14.25
CA HIS A 267 0.93 7.75 -13.55
C HIS A 267 2.26 8.09 -12.85
N THR A 268 2.94 9.20 -13.10
CA THR A 268 2.79 10.29 -14.09
C THR A 268 3.82 10.11 -15.23
N PRO A 269 3.91 11.02 -16.23
CA PRO A 269 4.92 10.93 -17.29
C PRO A 269 6.36 10.90 -16.77
N SER A 270 6.72 11.67 -15.72
CA SER A 270 8.06 11.62 -15.11
C SER A 270 8.37 10.23 -14.54
N ARG A 271 7.44 9.66 -13.77
CA ARG A 271 7.58 8.31 -13.19
C ARG A 271 7.72 7.25 -14.29
N LEU A 272 6.87 7.33 -15.31
CA LEU A 272 6.95 6.40 -16.45
C LEU A 272 8.32 6.44 -17.12
N ARG A 273 8.90 7.63 -17.30
CA ARG A 273 10.25 7.78 -17.87
C ARG A 273 11.34 7.23 -16.93
N ALA A 274 11.26 7.55 -15.63
CA ALA A 274 12.27 7.17 -14.66
C ALA A 274 12.35 5.65 -14.47
N PHE A 275 11.21 4.96 -14.46
CA PHE A 275 11.10 3.54 -14.16
C PHE A 275 10.64 2.70 -15.35
N PHE A 276 10.91 3.15 -16.58
CA PHE A 276 10.35 2.54 -17.78
C PHE A 276 10.65 1.04 -17.88
N ASP A 277 11.91 0.64 -17.72
CA ASP A 277 12.32 -0.77 -17.79
C ASP A 277 11.78 -1.59 -16.61
N ASP A 278 11.64 -0.97 -15.44
CA ASP A 278 11.03 -1.60 -14.27
C ASP A 278 9.54 -1.86 -14.46
N PHE A 279 8.80 -0.93 -15.08
CA PHE A 279 7.40 -1.15 -15.47
C PHE A 279 7.29 -2.29 -16.49
N VAL A 280 8.17 -2.34 -17.49
CA VAL A 280 8.21 -3.45 -18.46
C VAL A 280 8.40 -4.78 -17.72
N ALA A 281 9.37 -4.85 -16.81
CA ALA A 281 9.64 -6.06 -16.04
C ALA A 281 8.48 -6.44 -15.10
N ALA A 282 7.86 -5.46 -14.45
CA ALA A 282 6.73 -5.66 -13.55
C ALA A 282 5.49 -6.17 -14.29
N LEU A 283 5.11 -5.56 -15.41
CA LEU A 283 3.94 -5.98 -16.17
C LEU A 283 4.10 -7.40 -16.74
N ARG A 284 5.32 -7.78 -17.14
CA ARG A 284 5.62 -9.11 -17.69
C ARG A 284 5.41 -10.26 -16.71
N THR A 285 5.19 -10.00 -15.42
CA THR A 285 4.83 -11.06 -14.45
C THR A 285 3.36 -11.49 -14.57
N ALA A 286 2.51 -10.73 -15.27
CA ALA A 286 1.14 -11.10 -15.59
C ALA A 286 1.05 -11.98 -16.84
N ASP A 287 -0.03 -12.77 -16.94
CA ASP A 287 -0.26 -13.69 -18.07
C ASP A 287 -0.67 -12.95 -19.34
N ASP A 288 -1.47 -11.88 -19.20
CA ASP A 288 -1.87 -10.99 -20.29
C ASP A 288 -1.93 -9.53 -19.77
N ARG A 289 -1.79 -8.57 -20.67
CA ARG A 289 -1.51 -7.17 -20.34
C ARG A 289 -2.20 -6.22 -21.31
N VAL A 290 -2.84 -5.20 -20.76
CA VAL A 290 -3.38 -4.04 -21.46
C VAL A 290 -2.82 -2.78 -20.79
N VAL A 291 -2.31 -1.83 -21.57
CA VAL A 291 -1.79 -0.56 -21.10
C VAL A 291 -2.66 0.56 -21.65
N ALA A 292 -3.27 1.33 -20.75
CA ALA A 292 -4.02 2.52 -21.09
C ALA A 292 -3.08 3.72 -21.28
N GLU A 293 -3.59 4.78 -21.92
CA GLU A 293 -2.86 6.04 -22.03
C GLU A 293 -2.44 6.59 -20.65
N THR A 294 -1.26 7.21 -20.59
CA THR A 294 -0.70 7.77 -19.35
C THR A 294 -1.64 8.81 -18.78
N PHE A 295 -1.96 8.71 -17.49
CA PHE A 295 -2.75 9.72 -16.81
C PHE A 295 -1.96 11.03 -16.68
N SER A 296 -2.53 12.12 -17.20
CA SER A 296 -1.98 13.46 -17.01
C SER A 296 -2.51 14.03 -15.70
N SER A 297 -1.70 13.99 -14.64
CA SER A 297 -2.06 14.66 -13.39
C SER A 297 -1.93 16.17 -13.54
N ALA A 298 -2.58 16.94 -12.66
CA ALA A 298 -2.43 18.40 -12.63
C ALA A 298 -1.00 18.88 -12.30
N ARG A 299 -0.10 17.96 -11.90
CA ARG A 299 1.27 18.23 -11.47
C ARG A 299 2.26 18.28 -12.62
N GLU A 300 1.95 17.62 -13.74
CA GLU A 300 2.85 17.49 -14.88
C GLU A 300 2.12 17.69 -16.21
N PRO A 301 2.81 18.25 -17.23
CA PRO A 301 2.25 18.31 -18.57
C PRO A 301 2.00 16.91 -19.13
N ALA A 302 1.05 16.82 -20.06
CA ALA A 302 0.71 15.58 -20.75
C ALA A 302 1.94 14.94 -21.41
N ASP A 303 1.93 13.61 -21.50
CA ASP A 303 3.03 12.87 -22.12
C ASP A 303 3.08 13.09 -23.64
N THR A 304 4.02 13.92 -24.09
CA THR A 304 4.24 14.20 -25.51
C THR A 304 5.06 13.12 -26.22
N ARG A 305 5.55 12.10 -25.51
CA ARG A 305 6.47 11.07 -26.06
C ARG A 305 5.79 9.74 -26.35
N ALA A 306 4.46 9.66 -26.21
CA ALA A 306 3.70 8.42 -26.38
C ALA A 306 4.26 7.26 -25.51
N GLY A 307 4.64 7.57 -24.26
CA GLY A 307 5.27 6.64 -23.34
C GLY A 307 4.42 5.41 -23.06
N ALA A 308 3.09 5.56 -22.94
CA ALA A 308 2.18 4.43 -22.75
C ALA A 308 2.20 3.45 -23.94
N LYS A 309 2.23 3.95 -25.18
CA LYS A 309 2.36 3.12 -26.39
C LYS A 309 3.71 2.40 -26.43
N ALA A 310 4.78 3.10 -26.10
CA ALA A 310 6.11 2.51 -26.02
C ALA A 310 6.18 1.42 -24.95
N LEU A 311 5.61 1.68 -23.76
CA LEU A 311 5.51 0.72 -22.67
C LEU A 311 4.69 -0.51 -23.11
N ALA A 312 3.54 -0.30 -23.74
CA ALA A 312 2.69 -1.38 -24.23
C ALA A 312 3.46 -2.29 -25.19
N SER A 313 4.09 -1.70 -26.20
CA SER A 313 4.93 -2.42 -27.17
C SER A 313 6.05 -3.20 -26.49
N ARG A 314 6.81 -2.55 -25.60
CA ARG A 314 7.96 -3.17 -24.94
C ARG A 314 7.56 -4.26 -23.94
N ALA A 315 6.44 -4.10 -23.25
CA ALA A 315 5.90 -5.10 -22.33
C ALA A 315 5.19 -6.25 -23.06
N GLY A 316 4.96 -6.16 -24.38
CA GLY A 316 4.14 -7.13 -25.11
C GLY A 316 2.69 -7.09 -24.63
N ALA A 317 2.16 -5.89 -24.46
CA ALA A 317 0.80 -5.58 -24.03
C ALA A 317 0.03 -4.90 -25.17
N ALA A 318 -1.30 -4.94 -25.10
CA ALA A 318 -2.13 -4.14 -26.00
C ALA A 318 -2.26 -2.71 -25.48
N TYR A 319 -2.16 -1.72 -26.37
CA TYR A 319 -2.44 -0.33 -26.04
C TYR A 319 -3.93 -0.02 -26.23
N VAL A 320 -4.50 0.76 -25.32
CA VAL A 320 -5.86 1.31 -25.39
C VAL A 320 -5.84 2.80 -25.04
N ALA A 321 -6.70 3.59 -25.69
CA ALA A 321 -6.69 5.05 -25.56
C ALA A 321 -7.33 5.53 -24.26
N ASP A 322 -8.35 4.83 -23.76
CA ASP A 322 -9.16 5.25 -22.62
C ASP A 322 -9.79 4.06 -21.88
N ALA A 323 -10.51 4.37 -20.79
CA ALA A 323 -11.16 3.38 -19.93
C ALA A 323 -12.26 2.56 -20.64
N GLU A 324 -12.99 3.14 -21.58
CA GLU A 324 -14.06 2.46 -22.33
C GLU A 324 -13.46 1.46 -23.32
N ALA A 325 -12.43 1.89 -24.07
CA ALA A 325 -11.66 1.02 -24.96
C ALA A 325 -10.98 -0.11 -24.18
N ALA A 326 -10.45 0.18 -22.99
CA ALA A 326 -9.91 -0.83 -22.08
C ALA A 326 -10.96 -1.88 -21.68
N ALA A 327 -12.13 -1.45 -21.22
CA ALA A 327 -13.21 -2.33 -20.81
C ALA A 327 -13.66 -3.26 -21.94
N ARG A 328 -13.81 -2.73 -23.16
CA ARG A 328 -14.17 -3.52 -24.35
C ARG A 328 -13.10 -4.53 -24.72
N ALA A 329 -11.84 -4.09 -24.77
CA ALA A 329 -10.71 -4.97 -25.07
C ALA A 329 -10.62 -6.13 -24.06
N LEU A 330 -10.84 -5.87 -22.77
CA LEU A 330 -10.85 -6.90 -21.74
C LEU A 330 -12.06 -7.84 -21.86
N ALA A 331 -13.25 -7.32 -22.18
CA ALA A 331 -14.46 -8.12 -22.36
C ALA A 331 -14.32 -9.16 -23.49
N ASP A 332 -13.53 -8.86 -24.52
CA ASP A 332 -13.23 -9.77 -25.64
C ASP A 332 -12.13 -10.79 -25.32
N ARG A 333 -11.27 -10.49 -24.34
CA ARG A 333 -10.10 -11.31 -23.99
C ARG A 333 -10.35 -12.26 -22.82
N ALA A 334 -11.05 -11.79 -21.80
CA ALA A 334 -11.24 -12.49 -20.55
C ALA A 334 -12.22 -13.66 -20.71
N ARG A 335 -11.95 -14.74 -19.98
CA ARG A 335 -12.73 -15.98 -19.99
C ARG A 335 -13.01 -16.42 -18.57
N SER A 336 -14.03 -17.27 -18.38
CA SER A 336 -14.36 -17.82 -17.06
C SER A 336 -13.11 -18.44 -16.40
N GLY A 337 -12.91 -18.11 -15.13
CA GLY A 337 -11.72 -18.47 -14.36
C GLY A 337 -10.64 -17.38 -14.35
N ASP A 338 -10.64 -16.42 -15.26
CA ASP A 338 -9.66 -15.33 -15.25
C ASP A 338 -9.93 -14.32 -14.12
N LEU A 339 -8.87 -13.66 -13.68
CA LEU A 339 -8.90 -12.49 -12.81
C LEU A 339 -8.34 -11.29 -13.58
N VAL A 340 -9.13 -10.23 -13.68
CA VAL A 340 -8.70 -8.95 -14.24
C VAL A 340 -8.29 -8.02 -13.10
N LEU A 341 -7.04 -7.59 -13.12
CA LEU A 341 -6.47 -6.66 -12.15
C LEU A 341 -6.29 -5.28 -12.80
N VAL A 342 -7.06 -4.31 -12.33
CA VAL A 342 -7.04 -2.92 -12.77
C VAL A 342 -6.10 -2.13 -11.87
N LEU A 343 -5.03 -1.58 -12.46
CA LEU A 343 -3.92 -0.94 -11.75
C LEU A 343 -3.74 0.52 -12.20
N GLY A 344 -3.67 1.43 -11.23
CA GLY A 344 -3.20 2.80 -11.45
C GLY A 344 -3.76 3.81 -10.46
N ALA A 345 -3.00 4.87 -10.18
CA ALA A 345 -3.41 5.94 -9.27
C ALA A 345 -4.35 6.98 -9.90
N GLY A 346 -4.50 6.96 -11.23
CA GLY A 346 -5.36 7.88 -11.98
C GLY A 346 -6.83 7.45 -11.99
N ASP A 347 -7.47 7.68 -13.13
CA ASP A 347 -8.91 7.52 -13.37
C ASP A 347 -9.27 6.20 -14.07
N ILE A 348 -8.43 5.16 -13.94
CA ILE A 348 -8.64 3.87 -14.64
C ILE A 348 -9.71 2.97 -13.99
N ARG A 349 -10.04 3.16 -12.71
CA ARG A 349 -11.02 2.34 -11.96
C ARG A 349 -12.36 2.13 -12.69
N PRO A 350 -12.99 3.14 -13.35
CA PRO A 350 -14.22 2.96 -14.11
C PRO A 350 -14.13 1.89 -15.21
N ALA A 351 -12.96 1.59 -15.78
CA ALA A 351 -12.79 0.53 -16.76
C ALA A 351 -13.17 -0.85 -16.19
N GLY A 352 -12.83 -1.12 -14.93
CA GLY A 352 -13.19 -2.37 -14.24
C GLY A 352 -14.69 -2.50 -13.99
N ILE A 353 -15.34 -1.39 -13.59
CA ILE A 353 -16.80 -1.33 -13.40
C ILE A 353 -17.50 -1.59 -14.74
N ARG A 354 -17.07 -0.88 -15.79
CA ARG A 354 -17.63 -1.02 -17.13
C ARG A 354 -17.44 -2.41 -17.73
N LEU A 355 -16.29 -3.05 -17.46
CA LEU A 355 -16.06 -4.45 -17.84
C LEU A 355 -17.13 -5.37 -17.23
N LEU A 356 -17.45 -5.22 -15.95
CA LEU A 356 -18.49 -6.04 -15.29
C LEU A 356 -19.86 -5.86 -15.94
N GLU A 357 -20.21 -4.63 -16.34
CA GLU A 357 -21.46 -4.34 -17.06
C GLU A 357 -21.49 -5.05 -18.43
N LEU A 358 -20.45 -4.86 -19.25
CA LEU A 358 -20.33 -5.50 -20.56
C LEU A 358 -20.41 -7.03 -20.47
N LEU A 359 -19.81 -7.63 -19.44
CA LEU A 359 -19.88 -9.07 -19.21
C LEU A 359 -21.30 -9.53 -18.82
N ARG A 360 -22.07 -8.72 -18.09
CA ARG A 360 -23.47 -9.03 -17.73
C ARG A 360 -24.40 -8.89 -18.93
N GLU A 361 -24.22 -7.85 -19.74
CA GLU A 361 -25.00 -7.63 -20.98
C GLU A 361 -24.86 -8.82 -21.95
N ARG A 362 -23.65 -9.40 -22.08
CA ARG A 362 -23.38 -10.59 -22.92
C ARG A 362 -24.04 -11.88 -22.42
N ALA A 363 -24.52 -11.94 -21.18
CA ALA A 363 -25.20 -13.11 -20.65
C ALA A 363 -26.71 -13.08 -20.91
N ALA A 364 -27.25 -11.93 -21.30
CA ALA A 364 -28.68 -11.74 -21.59
C ALA A 364 -29.04 -12.00 -23.07
N VAL A 365 -28.05 -12.27 -23.91
CA VAL A 365 -28.16 -12.67 -25.32
C VAL A 365 -27.77 -14.13 -25.43
#